data_AF-A0A7S2NQH4-F1
#
_entry.id   AF-A0A7S2NQH4-F1
#
_cell.length_a   1.000
_cell.length_b   1.000
_cell.length_c   1.000
_cell.angle_alpha   90.00
_cell.angle_beta   90.00
_cell.angle_gamma   90.00
#
_symmetry.space_group_name_H-M   'P 1'
#
loop_
_entity.id
_entity.type
_entity.pdbx_description
1 polymer ?
#
loop_
_entity_poly.entity_id
_entity_poly.type
_entity_poly.pdbx_seq_one_letter_code
_entity_poly.pdbx_strand_id
1 'polypeptide(L)'
;EAGGLEVARPTARLLLHLARSGTAAFWFGDPGLLLRVIDKVRSGATCSLVKAHLAQVVMVALGQCGGDLAPPARRGVEKALGDAVRELGPGAADARAKVDLQQAHTSLTTSSCAAGPARDR
;
A
#
# COMPACT_ATOMS: atom_id res chain seq x y z
N GLU A 1 1.57 8.43 -25.64
CA GLU A 1 1.05 7.36 -24.77
C GLU A 1 -0.20 7.79 -23.97
N ALA A 2 -1.28 8.16 -24.66
CA ALA A 2 -2.47 8.71 -23.98
C ALA A 2 -3.41 7.63 -23.39
N GLY A 3 -3.49 6.45 -24.01
CA GLY A 3 -4.45 5.40 -23.60
C GLY A 3 -4.10 4.69 -22.28
N GLY A 4 -2.82 4.63 -21.87
CA GLY A 4 -2.43 3.99 -20.61
C GLY A 4 -2.88 4.76 -19.37
N LEU A 5 -2.89 6.10 -19.45
CA LEU A 5 -3.34 6.96 -18.36
C LEU A 5 -4.87 6.91 -18.19
N GLU A 6 -5.57 6.75 -19.30
CA GLU A 6 -7.04 6.74 -19.40
C GLU A 6 -7.65 5.52 -18.67
N VAL A 7 -6.94 4.38 -18.68
CA VAL A 7 -7.36 3.18 -17.94
C VAL A 7 -6.77 3.14 -16.53
N ALA A 8 -5.51 3.54 -16.34
CA ALA A 8 -4.81 3.39 -15.06
C ALA A 8 -5.45 4.19 -13.90
N ARG A 9 -5.95 5.40 -14.18
CA ARG A 9 -6.54 6.26 -13.14
C ARG A 9 -7.91 5.74 -12.66
N PRO A 10 -8.88 5.39 -13.53
CA PRO A 10 -10.10 4.73 -13.10
C PRO A 10 -9.84 3.44 -12.32
N THR A 11 -8.89 2.60 -12.76
CA THR A 11 -8.53 1.38 -12.04
C THR A 11 -7.98 1.68 -10.64
N ALA A 12 -7.08 2.65 -10.49
CA ALA A 12 -6.54 3.01 -9.18
C ALA A 12 -7.62 3.57 -8.23
N ARG A 13 -8.60 4.32 -8.77
CA ARG A 13 -9.75 4.80 -7.99
C ARG A 13 -10.69 3.66 -7.57
N LEU A 14 -10.94 2.71 -8.46
CA LEU A 14 -11.75 1.53 -8.15
C LEU A 14 -11.07 0.70 -7.05
N LEU A 15 -9.76 0.43 -7.18
CA LEU A 15 -8.99 -0.26 -6.15
C LEU A 15 -9.06 0.45 -4.80
N LEU A 16 -9.02 1.79 -4.79
CA LEU A 16 -9.17 2.55 -3.55
C LEU A 16 -10.56 2.40 -2.93
N HIS A 17 -11.62 2.40 -3.75
CA HIS A 17 -12.98 2.14 -3.26
C HIS A 17 -13.11 0.72 -2.70
N LEU A 18 -12.54 -0.27 -3.38
CA LEU A 18 -12.54 -1.66 -2.92
C LEU A 18 -11.74 -1.80 -1.62
N ALA A 19 -10.57 -1.19 -1.51
CA ALA A 19 -9.75 -1.23 -0.30
C ALA A 19 -10.49 -0.62 0.90
N ARG A 20 -11.35 0.40 0.70
CA ARG A 20 -12.18 0.98 1.75
C ARG A 20 -13.41 0.16 2.11
N SER A 21 -13.78 -0.82 1.29
CA SER A 21 -14.95 -1.66 1.52
C SER A 21 -14.54 -2.87 2.38
N GLY A 22 -15.13 -3.01 3.56
CA GLY A 22 -14.83 -4.13 4.47
C GLY A 22 -15.04 -5.52 3.85
N THR A 23 -15.95 -5.65 2.87
CA THR A 23 -16.17 -6.89 2.12
C THR A 23 -15.07 -7.23 1.13
N ALA A 24 -14.39 -6.23 0.58
CA ALA A 24 -13.32 -6.41 -0.40
C ALA A 24 -11.92 -6.25 0.21
N ALA A 25 -11.82 -5.73 1.43
CA ALA A 25 -10.59 -5.57 2.19
C ALA A 25 -9.82 -6.89 2.35
N PHE A 26 -10.52 -8.02 2.50
CA PHE A 26 -9.92 -9.35 2.59
C PHE A 26 -8.97 -9.66 1.41
N TRP A 27 -9.31 -9.21 0.19
CA TRP A 27 -8.46 -9.44 -0.99
C TRP A 27 -7.13 -8.70 -0.93
N PHE A 28 -7.06 -7.62 -0.14
CA PHE A 28 -5.82 -6.89 0.10
C PHE A 28 -4.95 -7.49 1.22
N GLY A 29 -5.43 -8.54 1.88
CA GLY A 29 -4.60 -9.39 2.75
C GLY A 29 -3.61 -10.26 1.98
N ASP A 30 -3.76 -10.39 0.65
CA ASP A 30 -2.78 -11.07 -0.19
C ASP A 30 -1.49 -10.23 -0.32
N PRO A 31 -0.35 -10.70 0.21
CA PRO A 31 0.90 -9.97 0.10
C PRO A 31 1.38 -9.84 -1.35
N GLY A 32 1.02 -10.77 -2.23
CA GLY A 32 1.36 -10.68 -3.65
C GLY A 32 0.74 -9.46 -4.32
N LEU A 33 -0.54 -9.21 -4.07
CA LEU A 33 -1.26 -8.02 -4.54
C LEU A 33 -0.65 -6.74 -3.96
N LEU A 34 -0.40 -6.67 -2.65
CA LEU A 34 0.18 -5.49 -2.00
C LEU A 34 1.54 -5.14 -2.61
N LEU A 35 2.42 -6.12 -2.78
CA LEU A 35 3.74 -5.92 -3.39
C LEU A 35 3.63 -5.40 -4.83
N ARG A 36 2.69 -5.93 -5.63
CA ARG A 36 2.44 -5.43 -7.00
C ARG A 36 1.96 -3.99 -7.02
N VAL A 37 1.09 -3.61 -6.08
CA VAL A 37 0.62 -2.22 -5.98
C VAL A 37 1.78 -1.30 -5.57
N ILE A 38 2.61 -1.70 -4.61
CA ILE A 38 3.81 -0.94 -4.19
C ILE A 38 4.79 -0.80 -5.37
N ASP A 39 5.02 -1.88 -6.13
CA ASP A 39 5.84 -1.85 -7.35
C ASP A 39 5.35 -0.84 -8.38
N LYS A 40 4.02 -0.72 -8.53
CA LYS A 40 3.43 0.29 -9.42
C LYS A 40 3.55 1.71 -8.87
N VAL A 41 3.58 1.91 -7.55
CA VAL A 41 3.84 3.23 -6.94
C VAL A 41 5.27 3.68 -7.22
N ARG A 42 6.27 2.78 -7.13
CA ARG A 42 7.68 3.13 -7.40
C ARG A 42 8.03 3.25 -8.88
N SER A 43 7.28 2.57 -9.77
CA SER A 43 7.56 2.56 -11.20
C SER A 43 7.63 3.97 -11.81
N GLY A 44 8.72 4.27 -12.52
CA GLY A 44 8.88 5.53 -13.27
C GLY A 44 7.88 5.69 -14.42
N ALA A 45 7.26 4.59 -14.88
CA ALA A 45 6.23 4.61 -15.93
C ALA A 45 4.83 4.99 -15.39
N THR A 46 4.65 4.99 -14.07
CA THR A 46 3.37 5.37 -13.45
C THR A 46 3.34 6.88 -13.25
N CYS A 47 2.29 7.56 -13.70
CA CYS A 47 2.17 9.00 -13.44
C CYS A 47 1.89 9.29 -11.96
N SER A 48 2.35 10.44 -11.47
CA SER A 48 2.29 10.79 -10.04
C SER A 48 0.88 10.76 -9.44
N LEU A 49 -0.15 11.09 -10.21
CA LEU A 49 -1.53 11.02 -9.73
C LEU A 49 -1.98 9.58 -9.49
N VAL A 50 -1.60 8.64 -10.36
CA VAL A 50 -1.88 7.21 -10.16
C VAL A 50 -1.07 6.67 -8.99
N LYS A 51 0.21 7.08 -8.85
CA LYS A 51 1.03 6.74 -7.67
C LYS A 51 0.36 7.15 -6.37
N ALA A 52 -0.20 8.37 -6.29
CA ALA A 52 -0.91 8.84 -5.11
C ALA A 52 -2.15 7.99 -4.78
N HIS A 53 -2.96 7.62 -5.77
CA HIS A 53 -4.12 6.75 -5.53
C HIS A 53 -3.70 5.34 -5.08
N LEU A 54 -2.68 4.76 -5.71
CA LEU A 54 -2.16 3.44 -5.35
C LEU A 54 -1.51 3.46 -3.95
N ALA A 55 -0.82 4.53 -3.56
CA ALA A 55 -0.30 4.67 -2.20
C ALA A 55 -1.42 4.71 -1.16
N GLN A 56 -2.54 5.38 -1.46
CA GLN A 56 -3.73 5.34 -0.61
C GLN A 56 -4.35 3.95 -0.52
N VAL A 57 -4.36 3.18 -1.62
CA VAL A 57 -4.80 1.77 -1.60
C VAL A 57 -3.98 1.00 -0.58
N VAL A 58 -2.65 1.11 -0.62
CA VAL A 58 -1.74 0.41 0.29
C VAL A 58 -1.96 0.84 1.74
N MET A 59 -2.08 2.14 2.00
CA MET A 59 -2.34 2.66 3.35
C MET A 59 -3.66 2.13 3.93
N VAL A 60 -4.73 2.20 3.16
CA VAL A 60 -6.07 1.74 3.58
C VAL A 60 -6.09 0.23 3.79
N ALA A 61 -5.50 -0.52 2.85
CA ALA A 61 -5.40 -1.97 2.94
C ALA A 61 -4.64 -2.40 4.21
N LEU A 62 -3.43 -1.90 4.41
CA LEU A 62 -2.62 -2.26 5.57
C LEU A 62 -3.23 -1.80 6.90
N GLY A 63 -3.99 -0.70 6.91
CA GLY A 63 -4.77 -0.30 8.07
C GLY A 63 -5.89 -1.28 8.45
N GLN A 64 -6.36 -2.10 7.50
CA GLN A 64 -7.45 -3.05 7.73
C GLN A 64 -6.98 -4.50 7.92
N CYS A 65 -6.01 -4.95 7.12
CA CYS A 65 -5.55 -6.35 7.11
C CYS A 65 -4.06 -6.51 7.43
N GLY A 66 -3.34 -5.43 7.75
CA GLY A 66 -1.90 -5.48 8.00
C GLY A 66 -1.51 -6.32 9.24
N GLY A 67 -2.43 -6.51 10.19
CA GLY A 67 -2.24 -7.40 11.34
C GLY A 67 -2.31 -8.89 11.00
N ASP A 68 -3.00 -9.24 9.91
CA ASP A 68 -3.22 -10.63 9.50
C ASP A 68 -2.10 -11.17 8.59
N LEU A 69 -1.14 -10.31 8.21
CA LEU A 69 -0.01 -10.70 7.38
C LEU A 69 0.94 -11.61 8.15
N ALA A 70 1.22 -12.78 7.57
CA ALA A 70 2.23 -13.70 8.11
C ALA A 70 3.60 -13.00 8.26
N PRO A 71 4.41 -13.32 9.29
CA PRO A 71 5.69 -12.66 9.55
C PRO A 71 6.64 -12.50 8.34
N PRO A 72 6.86 -13.51 7.46
CA PRO A 72 7.72 -13.33 6.30
C PRO A 72 7.12 -12.36 5.26
N ALA A 73 5.80 -12.44 5.04
CA ALA A 73 5.08 -11.54 4.13
C ALA A 73 5.12 -10.10 4.64
N ARG A 74 4.89 -9.91 5.94
CA ARG A 74 4.95 -8.60 6.61
C ARG A 74 6.30 -7.93 6.44
N ARG A 75 7.42 -8.63 6.69
CA ARG A 75 8.77 -8.09 6.45
C ARG A 75 9.02 -7.74 4.98
N GLY A 76 8.50 -8.56 4.06
CA GLY A 76 8.58 -8.28 2.63
C GLY A 76 7.87 -6.97 2.26
N VAL A 77 6.66 -6.77 2.79
CA VAL A 77 5.88 -5.54 2.60
C VAL A 77 6.55 -4.34 3.27
N GLU A 78 7.05 -4.46 4.51
CA GLU A 78 7.81 -3.40 5.19
C GLU A 78 9.01 -2.93 4.38
N LYS A 79 9.81 -3.88 3.88
CA LYS A 79 10.95 -3.57 3.02
C LYS A 79 10.52 -2.84 1.74
N ALA A 80 9.50 -3.37 1.05
CA ALA A 80 8.99 -2.77 -0.19
C ALA A 80 8.45 -1.35 0.01
N LEU A 81 7.77 -1.09 1.14
CA LEU A 81 7.33 0.25 1.52
C LEU A 81 8.52 1.20 1.73
N GLY A 82 9.55 0.75 2.45
CA GLY A 82 10.76 1.52 2.68
C GLY A 82 11.48 1.89 1.37
N ASP A 83 11.61 0.92 0.46
CA ASP A 83 12.21 1.13 -0.86
C ASP A 83 11.38 2.12 -1.70
N ALA A 84 10.05 1.94 -1.74
CA ALA A 84 9.16 2.84 -2.50
C ALA A 84 9.18 4.29 -1.98
N VAL A 85 9.26 4.51 -0.66
CA VAL A 85 9.39 5.86 -0.07
C VAL A 85 10.69 6.55 -0.47
N ARG A 86 11.77 5.78 -0.68
CA ARG A 86 13.08 6.30 -1.09
C ARG A 86 13.15 6.62 -2.59
N GLU A 87 12.42 5.85 -3.40
CA GLU A 87 12.44 5.96 -4.86
C GLU A 87 11.46 7.00 -5.43
N LEU A 88 10.50 7.49 -4.64
CA LEU A 88 9.58 8.54 -5.06
C LEU A 88 10.28 9.89 -5.27
N GLY A 89 9.92 10.57 -6.36
CA GLY A 89 10.49 11.85 -6.74
C GLY A 89 9.97 13.04 -5.91
N PRO A 90 10.51 14.25 -6.13
CA PRO A 90 10.16 15.45 -5.36
C PRO A 90 8.81 16.10 -5.74
N GLY A 91 8.08 15.57 -6.73
CA GLY A 91 6.83 16.18 -7.20
C GLY A 91 5.72 16.16 -6.14
N ALA A 92 4.82 17.15 -6.14
CA ALA A 92 3.79 17.28 -5.10
C ALA A 92 2.87 16.04 -4.95
N ALA A 93 2.49 15.40 -6.05
CA ALA A 93 1.71 14.16 -6.01
C ALA A 93 2.54 12.95 -5.55
N ASP A 94 3.84 12.92 -5.84
CA ASP A 94 4.77 11.92 -5.28
C ASP A 94 5.00 12.17 -3.78
N ALA A 95 5.01 13.43 -3.33
CA ALA A 95 5.07 13.79 -1.92
C ALA A 95 3.83 13.29 -1.16
N ARG A 96 2.65 13.40 -1.76
CA ARG A 96 1.43 12.81 -1.18
C ARG A 96 1.53 11.28 -1.09
N ALA A 97 1.95 10.63 -2.19
CA ALA A 97 2.16 9.19 -2.19
C ALA A 97 3.15 8.76 -1.10
N LYS A 98 4.23 9.54 -0.90
CA LYS A 98 5.24 9.30 0.12
C LYS A 98 4.65 9.34 1.54
N VAL A 99 3.82 10.35 1.85
CA VAL A 99 3.14 10.46 3.14
C VAL A 99 2.23 9.25 3.38
N ASP A 100 1.42 8.89 2.38
CA ASP A 100 0.48 7.75 2.50
C ASP A 100 1.25 6.42 2.70
N LEU A 101 2.39 6.22 2.02
CA LEU A 101 3.26 5.04 2.22
C LEU A 101 3.96 5.03 3.59
N GLN A 102 4.42 6.19 4.09
CA GLN A 102 5.03 6.31 5.42
C GLN A 102 4.01 6.00 6.52
N GLN A 103 2.77 6.46 6.35
CA GLN A 103 1.68 6.12 7.24
C GLN A 103 1.38 4.62 7.20
N ALA A 104 1.34 4.02 6.01
CA ALA A 104 1.17 2.58 5.83
C ALA A 104 2.26 1.77 6.55
N HIS A 105 3.52 2.20 6.42
CA HIS A 105 4.66 1.59 7.11
C HIS A 105 4.50 1.69 8.64
N THR A 106 4.06 2.84 9.15
CA THR A 106 3.82 3.06 10.59
C THR A 106 2.66 2.20 11.12
N SER A 107 1.57 2.10 10.38
CA SER A 107 0.45 1.21 10.73
C SER A 107 0.88 -0.25 10.77
N LEU A 108 1.70 -0.67 9.80
CA LEU A 108 2.20 -2.03 9.74
C LEU A 108 3.16 -2.34 10.90
N THR A 109 4.03 -1.40 11.31
CA THR A 109 4.95 -1.61 12.44
C THR A 109 4.25 -1.56 13.79
N THR A 110 3.27 -0.70 13.97
CA THR A 110 2.51 -0.59 15.22
C THR A 110 1.58 -1.79 15.46
N SER A 111 1.02 -2.39 14.40
CA SER A 111 0.25 -3.64 14.53
C SER A 111 1.10 -4.82 15.04
N SER A 112 2.42 -4.80 14.82
CA SER A 112 3.37 -5.76 15.43
C SER A 112 3.38 -5.71 16.96
N CYS A 113 3.27 -4.50 17.51
CA CYS A 113 3.47 -4.27 18.93
C CYS A 113 2.22 -4.62 19.75
N ALA A 114 1.04 -4.59 19.11
CA ALA A 114 -0.22 -5.02 19.74
C ALA A 114 -0.35 -6.54 19.83
N ALA A 115 0.38 -7.30 19.01
CA ALA A 115 0.47 -8.75 19.08
C ALA A 115 1.60 -9.22 20.04
N GLY A 116 1.58 -8.72 21.29
CA GLY A 116 2.32 -9.36 22.39
C GLY A 116 1.67 -10.71 22.72
N PRO A 117 2.44 -11.71 23.23
CA PRO A 117 1.96 -13.08 23.34
C PRO A 117 0.67 -13.11 24.17
N ALA A 118 -0.38 -13.70 23.60
CA ALA A 118 -1.53 -14.15 24.36
C ALA A 118 -0.99 -14.98 25.52
N ARG A 119 -1.16 -14.46 26.74
CA ARG A 119 -0.84 -15.18 27.98
C ARG A 119 -1.47 -16.56 27.89
N ASP A 120 -0.62 -17.56 28.02
CA ASP A 120 -0.99 -18.94 28.31
C ASP A 120 -2.05 -18.96 29.42
N ARG A 121 -2.97 -19.91 29.29
CA ARG A 121 -4.08 -20.17 30.20
C ARG A 121 -3.64 -20.34 31.64
#